data_AF-A0A7W1MS54-F1
#
_entry.id   AF-A0A7W1MS54-F1
#
_cell.length_a   1.000
_cell.length_b   1.000
_cell.length_c   1.000
_cell.angle_alpha   90.00
_cell.angle_beta   90.00
_cell.angle_gamma   90.00
#
_symmetry.space_group_name_H-M   'P 1'
#
loop_
_entity.id
_entity.type
_entity.pdbx_description
1 polymer ?
#
loop_
_entity_poly.entity_id
_entity_poly.type
_entity_poly.pdbx_seq_one_letter_code
_entity_poly.pdbx_strand_id
1 'polypeptide(L)'
;MALAPQLRASLLSFGDFFRHIGAGADLQTFGREYVIKNKPADVVDEFLAFYAAIPLSRCVIEGIRHVAIWRALQKRAESARLVFIDIEKPALLNRLMARSAIDLNDARRRLDHAVESEVMDLRNAAEIVLKQHSRALAVAAVMDELAKLR
;
A
#
# COMPACT_ATOMS: atom_id res chain seq x y z
N MET A 1 -7.78 -2.22 -14.60
CA MET A 1 -6.73 -1.27 -15.02
C MET A 1 -5.90 -0.86 -13.81
N ALA A 2 -4.58 -0.71 -13.97
CA ALA A 2 -3.68 -0.21 -12.92
C ALA A 2 -3.53 1.31 -13.00
N LEU A 3 -3.19 1.96 -11.88
CA LEU A 3 -3.05 3.42 -11.77
C LEU A 3 -1.77 3.93 -12.47
N ALA A 4 -0.64 3.25 -12.27
CA ALA A 4 0.68 3.70 -12.73
C ALA A 4 0.75 3.94 -14.25
N PRO A 5 0.23 3.06 -15.13
CA PRO A 5 0.24 3.30 -16.58
C PRO A 5 -0.53 4.56 -17.00
N GLN A 6 -1.66 4.85 -16.35
CA GLN A 6 -2.49 6.03 -16.67
C GLN A 6 -1.79 7.35 -16.28
N LEU A 7 -0.95 7.30 -15.24
CA LEU A 7 -0.15 8.43 -14.80
C LEU A 7 1.20 8.56 -15.54
N ARG A 8 1.51 7.63 -16.44
CA ARG A 8 2.85 7.45 -17.04
C ARG A 8 3.92 7.38 -15.94
N ALA A 9 3.64 6.57 -14.92
CA ALA A 9 4.45 6.42 -13.72
C ALA A 9 4.98 4.99 -13.59
N SER A 10 6.11 4.85 -12.91
CA SER A 10 6.65 3.57 -12.46
C SER A 10 5.80 3.01 -11.32
N LEU A 11 5.56 1.70 -11.28
CA LEU A 11 4.90 1.03 -10.16
C LEU A 11 5.94 0.37 -9.26
N LEU A 12 5.93 0.70 -7.98
CA LEU A 12 6.77 0.08 -6.96
C LEU A 12 5.85 -0.52 -5.89
N SER A 13 6.15 -1.73 -5.42
CA SER A 13 5.26 -2.47 -4.52
C SER A 13 6.00 -2.96 -3.30
N PHE A 14 5.62 -2.49 -2.10
CA PHE A 14 6.15 -3.04 -0.85
C PHE A 14 5.87 -4.54 -0.74
N GLY A 15 4.76 -5.01 -1.32
CA GLY A 15 4.44 -6.43 -1.34
C GLY A 15 5.41 -7.25 -2.20
N ASP A 16 5.92 -6.71 -3.31
CA ASP A 16 6.96 -7.37 -4.12
C ASP A 16 8.31 -7.33 -3.38
N PHE A 17 8.69 -6.17 -2.84
CA PHE A 17 9.91 -5.99 -2.05
C PHE A 17 9.98 -6.99 -0.88
N PHE A 18 8.97 -7.03 -0.02
CA PHE A 18 8.95 -7.94 1.12
C PHE A 18 8.91 -9.42 0.70
N ARG A 19 8.29 -9.76 -0.43
CA ARG A 19 8.32 -11.12 -0.98
C ARG A 19 9.73 -11.52 -1.42
N HIS A 20 10.48 -10.57 -1.99
CA HIS A 20 11.86 -10.80 -2.42
C HIS A 20 12.78 -11.05 -1.24
N ILE A 21 12.75 -10.19 -0.21
CA ILE A 21 13.67 -10.28 0.93
C ILE A 21 13.23 -11.32 1.98
N GLY A 22 11.94 -11.69 2.02
CA GLY A 22 11.37 -12.59 3.03
C GLY A 22 11.44 -14.09 2.71
N ALA A 23 11.93 -14.48 1.52
CA ALA A 23 12.21 -15.88 1.11
C ALA A 23 11.15 -16.95 1.49
N GLY A 24 9.85 -16.62 1.39
CA GLY A 24 8.74 -17.56 1.66
C GLY A 24 8.14 -17.47 3.07
N ALA A 25 8.58 -16.53 3.91
CA ALA A 25 7.90 -16.19 5.15
C ALA A 25 6.48 -15.64 4.91
N ASP A 26 5.62 -15.74 5.93
CA ASP A 26 4.33 -15.05 5.92
C ASP A 26 4.56 -13.54 5.76
N LEU A 27 4.11 -12.99 4.63
CA LEU A 27 4.43 -11.62 4.21
C LEU A 27 3.95 -10.57 5.22
N GLN A 28 2.84 -10.86 5.89
CA GLN A 28 2.24 -9.93 6.85
C GLN A 28 3.06 -9.87 8.13
N THR A 29 3.39 -11.03 8.69
CA THR A 29 4.22 -11.15 9.89
C THR A 29 5.62 -10.60 9.64
N PHE A 30 6.24 -11.02 8.53
CA PHE A 30 7.58 -10.58 8.16
C PHE A 30 7.63 -9.07 7.94
N GLY A 31 6.72 -8.50 7.14
CA GLY A 31 6.72 -7.06 6.85
C GLY A 31 6.57 -6.21 8.11
N ARG A 32 5.68 -6.61 9.03
CA ARG A 32 5.51 -5.93 10.32
C ARG A 32 6.79 -5.99 11.17
N GLU A 33 7.36 -7.17 11.33
CA GLU A 33 8.60 -7.33 12.10
C GLU A 33 9.76 -6.55 11.49
N TYR A 34 9.85 -6.54 10.16
CA TYR A 34 10.87 -5.82 9.42
C TYR A 34 10.84 -4.33 9.72
N VAL A 35 9.64 -3.74 9.70
CA VAL A 35 9.43 -2.32 9.98
C VAL A 35 9.64 -2.00 11.46
N ILE A 36 9.32 -2.91 12.38
CA ILE A 36 9.57 -2.72 13.82
C ILE A 36 11.07 -2.77 14.15
N LYS A 37 11.82 -3.67 13.50
CA LYS A 37 13.25 -3.91 13.78
C LYS A 37 14.16 -2.86 13.16
N ASN A 38 13.71 -2.19 12.10
CA ASN A 38 14.50 -1.22 11.34
C ASN A 38 13.95 0.20 11.49
N LYS A 39 14.80 1.23 11.30
CA LYS A 39 14.29 2.60 11.26
C LYS A 39 13.48 2.79 9.96
N PRO A 40 12.36 3.53 9.99
CA PRO A 40 11.54 3.75 8.78
C PRO A 40 12.33 4.34 7.60
N ALA A 41 13.34 5.17 7.86
CA ALA A 41 14.21 5.70 6.81
C ALA A 41 15.00 4.59 6.12
N ASP A 42 15.65 3.71 6.88
CA ASP A 42 16.46 2.61 6.37
C ASP A 42 15.61 1.66 5.51
N VAL A 43 14.40 1.32 5.98
CA VAL A 43 13.44 0.51 5.19
C VAL A 43 13.12 1.16 3.84
N VAL A 44 12.92 2.48 3.82
CA VAL A 44 12.66 3.20 2.57
C VAL A 44 13.91 3.26 1.69
N ASP A 45 15.11 3.40 2.26
CA ASP A 45 16.37 3.35 1.49
C ASP A 45 16.53 2.02 0.77
N GLU A 46 16.35 0.92 1.49
CA GLU A 46 16.43 -0.41 0.91
C GLU A 46 15.35 -0.68 -0.13
N PHE A 47 14.11 -0.22 0.14
CA PHE A 47 13.01 -0.31 -0.81
C PHE A 47 13.32 0.42 -2.12
N LEU A 48 13.84 1.65 -2.04
CA LEU A 48 14.20 2.42 -3.24
C LEU A 48 15.43 1.84 -3.93
N ALA A 49 16.41 1.32 -3.18
CA ALA A 49 17.57 0.63 -3.72
C ALA A 49 17.19 -0.63 -4.49
N PHE A 50 16.20 -1.40 -4.00
CA PHE A 50 15.65 -2.55 -4.71
C PHE A 50 15.09 -2.19 -6.09
N TYR A 51 14.60 -0.95 -6.27
CA TYR A 51 14.09 -0.42 -7.53
C TYR A 51 15.04 0.56 -8.23
N ALA A 52 16.34 0.59 -7.89
CA ALA A 52 17.28 1.59 -8.39
C ALA A 52 17.44 1.64 -9.92
N ALA A 53 17.16 0.54 -10.61
CA ALA A 53 17.21 0.47 -12.08
C ALA A 53 15.99 1.14 -12.76
N ILE A 54 14.97 1.53 -12.00
CA ILE A 54 13.73 2.10 -12.53
C ILE A 54 13.77 3.62 -12.41
N PRO A 55 13.42 4.39 -13.46
CA PRO A 55 13.27 5.84 -13.35
C PRO A 55 12.22 6.21 -12.30
N LEU A 56 12.62 6.99 -11.29
CA LEU A 56 11.78 7.38 -10.15
C LEU A 56 11.21 8.81 -10.26
N SER A 57 11.34 9.46 -11.42
CA SER A 57 10.83 10.83 -11.64
C SER A 57 9.31 10.96 -11.44
N ARG A 58 8.57 9.87 -11.65
CA ARG A 58 7.16 9.74 -11.25
C ARG A 58 6.86 8.28 -10.92
N CYS A 59 6.43 8.02 -9.69
CA CYS A 59 6.12 6.68 -9.23
C CYS A 59 4.77 6.60 -8.49
N VAL A 60 4.17 5.42 -8.56
CA VAL A 60 3.08 4.98 -7.69
C VAL A 60 3.65 3.91 -6.78
N ILE A 61 3.60 4.15 -5.47
CA ILE A 61 4.05 3.20 -4.46
C ILE A 61 2.80 2.56 -3.84
N GLU A 62 2.66 1.25 -3.99
CA GLU A 62 1.54 0.49 -3.40
C GLU A 62 1.99 -0.36 -2.20
N GLY A 63 1.01 -0.72 -1.36
CA GLY A 63 1.24 -1.61 -0.23
C GLY A 63 1.80 -0.94 1.02
N ILE A 64 1.71 0.39 1.15
CA ILE A 64 2.04 1.09 2.39
C ILE A 64 1.08 0.62 3.50
N ARG A 65 1.63 0.25 4.66
CA ARG A 65 0.90 -0.28 5.82
C ARG A 65 1.22 0.43 7.13
N HIS A 66 2.23 1.30 7.12
CA HIS A 66 2.69 2.03 8.31
C HIS A 66 2.78 3.53 8.03
N VAL A 67 2.25 4.35 8.93
CA VAL A 67 2.28 5.82 8.76
C VAL A 67 3.71 6.36 8.84
N ALA A 68 4.59 5.70 9.60
CA ALA A 68 5.99 6.06 9.69
C ALA A 68 6.73 5.88 8.35
N ILE A 69 6.39 4.84 7.59
CA ILE A 69 6.94 4.59 6.24
C ILE A 69 6.45 5.68 5.29
N TRP A 70 5.16 6.04 5.33
CA TRP A 70 4.63 7.16 4.56
C TRP A 70 5.40 8.46 4.85
N ARG A 71 5.58 8.81 6.12
CA ARG A 71 6.32 10.02 6.52
C ARG A 71 7.78 9.99 6.06
N ALA A 72 8.42 8.83 6.05
CA ALA A 72 9.78 8.67 5.55
C ALA A 72 9.85 8.88 4.02
N LEU A 73 8.89 8.33 3.26
CA LEU A 73 8.75 8.56 1.82
C LEU A 73 8.50 10.03 1.48
N GLN A 74 7.61 10.69 2.22
CA GLN A 74 7.27 12.10 2.00
C GLN A 74 8.48 13.02 2.10
N LYS A 75 9.44 12.73 2.98
CA LYS A 75 10.69 13.51 3.13
C LYS A 75 11.63 13.41 1.92
N ARG A 76 11.44 12.42 1.04
CA ARG A 76 12.33 12.14 -0.10
C ARG A 76 11.78 12.60 -1.44
N ALA A 77 10.48 12.89 -1.50
CA ALA A 77 9.82 13.35 -2.70
C ALA A 77 9.53 14.85 -2.57
N GLU A 78 9.87 15.61 -3.60
CA GLU A 78 9.49 17.03 -3.70
C GLU A 78 7.96 17.20 -3.67
N SER A 79 7.25 16.22 -4.25
CA SER A 79 5.80 16.15 -4.23
C SER A 79 5.38 14.69 -4.00
N ALA A 80 4.75 14.44 -2.86
CA ALA A 80 4.22 13.14 -2.49
C ALA A 80 2.77 13.31 -2.03
N ARG A 81 1.89 12.41 -2.47
CA ARG A 81 0.49 12.34 -2.03
C ARG A 81 0.13 10.91 -1.66
N LEU A 82 -0.47 10.76 -0.49
CA LEU A 82 -1.04 9.53 0.01
C LEU A 82 -2.52 9.47 -0.39
N VAL A 83 -2.82 8.41 -1.14
CA VAL A 83 -4.19 8.02 -1.46
C VAL A 83 -4.56 6.83 -0.59
N PHE A 84 -5.59 6.99 0.22
CA PHE A 84 -6.19 5.90 0.98
C PHE A 84 -7.44 5.39 0.27
N ILE A 85 -7.42 4.11 -0.11
CA ILE A 85 -8.56 3.43 -0.73
C ILE A 85 -9.25 2.61 0.35
N ASP A 86 -10.39 3.12 0.82
CA ASP A 86 -11.25 2.49 1.81
C ASP A 86 -12.18 1.50 1.09
N ILE A 87 -11.88 0.21 1.22
CA ILE A 87 -12.69 -0.87 0.66
C ILE A 87 -13.50 -1.48 1.78
N GLU A 88 -14.82 -1.59 1.58
CA GLU A 88 -15.72 -2.12 2.59
C GLU A 88 -15.28 -3.53 3.07
N LYS A 89 -15.27 -3.73 4.40
CA LYS A 89 -14.86 -5.00 5.04
C LYS A 89 -15.51 -6.24 4.40
N PRO A 90 -16.82 -6.26 4.06
CA PRO A 90 -17.44 -7.41 3.38
C PRO A 90 -16.79 -7.74 2.02
N ALA A 91 -16.44 -6.73 1.23
CA ALA A 91 -15.77 -6.93 -0.05
C ALA A 91 -14.33 -7.45 0.12
N LEU A 92 -13.63 -7.01 1.18
CA LEU A 92 -12.31 -7.52 1.53
C LEU A 92 -12.36 -8.98 1.99
N LEU A 93 -13.34 -9.34 2.84
CA LEU A 93 -13.56 -10.73 3.29
C LEU A 93 -13.83 -11.67 2.11
N ASN A 94 -14.76 -11.30 1.23
CA ASN A 94 -15.10 -12.10 0.05
C ASN A 94 -13.87 -12.36 -0.84
N ARG A 95 -13.00 -11.35 -1.02
CA ARG A 95 -11.75 -11.50 -1.78
C ARG A 95 -10.74 -12.39 -1.08
N LEU A 96 -10.61 -12.27 0.24
CA LEU A 96 -9.65 -13.03 1.03
C LEU A 96 -10.02 -14.53 1.04
N MET A 97 -11.31 -14.82 1.21
CA MET A 97 -11.88 -16.17 1.14
C MET A 97 -11.68 -16.78 -0.27
N ALA A 98 -12.02 -16.03 -1.33
CA ALA A 98 -11.85 -16.51 -2.71
C ALA A 98 -10.39 -16.78 -3.09
N ARG A 99 -9.45 -15.98 -2.57
CA ARG A 99 -8.02 -16.11 -2.90
C ARG A 99 -7.31 -17.23 -2.14
N SER A 100 -7.71 -17.49 -0.90
CA SER A 100 -6.93 -18.35 0.01
C SER A 100 -7.63 -19.68 0.33
N ALA A 101 -8.84 -19.90 -0.19
CA ALA A 101 -9.69 -21.05 0.13
C ALA A 101 -9.84 -21.29 1.64
N ILE A 102 -9.88 -20.20 2.42
CA ILE A 102 -10.04 -20.23 3.88
C ILE A 102 -11.50 -19.95 4.26
N ASP A 103 -11.90 -20.45 5.43
CA ASP A 103 -13.23 -20.19 5.97
C ASP A 103 -13.40 -18.73 6.46
N LEU A 104 -14.65 -18.36 6.75
CA LEU A 104 -15.02 -17.00 7.17
C LEU A 104 -14.36 -16.59 8.50
N ASN A 105 -14.14 -17.52 9.42
CA ASN A 105 -13.59 -17.22 10.75
C ASN A 105 -12.09 -16.95 10.67
N ASP A 106 -11.37 -17.73 9.86
CA ASP A 106 -9.97 -17.47 9.53
C ASP A 106 -9.80 -16.21 8.71
N ALA A 107 -10.72 -15.94 7.78
CA ALA A 107 -10.72 -14.70 7.03
C ALA A 107 -10.91 -13.46 7.92
N ARG A 108 -11.85 -13.52 8.89
CA ARG A 108 -12.06 -12.47 9.89
C ARG A 108 -10.83 -12.26 10.76
N ARG A 109 -10.27 -13.33 11.34
CA ARG A 109 -9.03 -13.23 12.16
C ARG A 109 -7.89 -12.59 11.39
N ARG A 110 -7.64 -13.00 10.14
CA ARG A 110 -6.58 -12.42 9.32
C ARG A 110 -6.86 -10.95 8.98
N LEU A 111 -8.12 -10.59 8.73
CA LEU A 111 -8.48 -9.20 8.48
C LEU A 111 -8.25 -8.35 9.74
N ASP A 112 -8.75 -8.78 10.89
CA ASP A 112 -8.67 -8.00 12.13
C ASP A 112 -7.22 -7.89 12.65
N HIS A 113 -6.40 -8.96 12.52
CA HIS A 113 -4.97 -8.91 12.85
C HIS A 113 -4.13 -8.06 11.89
N ALA A 114 -4.52 -7.92 10.62
CA ALA A 114 -3.75 -7.21 9.60
C ALA A 114 -4.14 -5.73 9.44
N VAL A 115 -5.27 -5.30 10.00
CA VAL A 115 -5.94 -4.05 9.58
C VAL A 115 -6.00 -2.98 10.68
N GLU A 116 -5.86 -3.23 11.98
CA GLU A 116 -6.43 -2.25 12.91
C GLU A 116 -5.47 -1.26 13.59
N SER A 117 -4.16 -1.54 13.74
CA SER A 117 -3.33 -0.64 14.57
C SER A 117 -2.88 0.67 13.88
N GLU A 118 -2.72 0.70 12.55
CA GLU A 118 -2.21 1.90 11.84
C GLU A 118 -3.04 2.32 10.62
N VAL A 119 -4.09 1.57 10.27
CA VAL A 119 -4.92 1.92 9.10
C VAL A 119 -5.65 3.24 9.30
N MET A 120 -6.13 3.51 10.53
CA MET A 120 -6.74 4.79 10.85
C MET A 120 -5.75 5.95 10.75
N ASP A 121 -4.49 5.74 11.17
CA ASP A 121 -3.44 6.75 11.06
C ASP A 121 -3.10 7.05 9.60
N LEU A 122 -2.99 6.02 8.77
CA LEU A 122 -2.80 6.18 7.33
C LEU A 122 -3.98 6.89 6.67
N ARG A 123 -5.21 6.53 7.05
CA ARG A 123 -6.43 7.19 6.55
C ARG A 123 -6.46 8.66 6.94
N ASN A 124 -6.08 9.00 8.17
CA ASN A 124 -6.05 10.38 8.65
C ASN A 124 -4.91 11.20 8.04
N ALA A 125 -3.81 10.55 7.64
CA ALA A 125 -2.68 11.20 6.98
C ALA A 125 -2.87 11.35 5.46
N ALA A 126 -3.87 10.70 4.86
CA ALA A 126 -4.08 10.71 3.42
C ALA A 126 -4.74 12.00 2.96
N GLU A 127 -4.19 12.61 1.91
CA GLU A 127 -4.79 13.78 1.28
C GLU A 127 -6.05 13.41 0.50
N ILE A 128 -6.13 12.17 0.00
CA ILE A 128 -7.27 11.67 -0.77
C ILE A 128 -7.77 10.38 -0.13
N VAL A 129 -9.02 10.38 0.34
CA VAL A 129 -9.70 9.20 0.90
C VAL A 129 -10.87 8.80 0.01
N LEU A 130 -10.80 7.61 -0.59
CA LEU A 130 -11.80 7.13 -1.55
C LEU A 130 -12.48 5.89 -1.00
N LYS A 131 -13.80 5.95 -0.80
CA LYS A 131 -14.63 4.79 -0.48
C LYS A 131 -15.03 4.07 -1.76
N GLN A 132 -14.49 2.87 -1.97
CA GLN A 132 -14.66 2.17 -3.23
C GLN A 132 -14.81 0.66 -3.04
N HIS A 133 -15.77 0.08 -3.75
CA HIS A 133 -16.01 -1.37 -3.71
C HIS A 133 -15.20 -2.13 -4.77
N SER A 134 -14.59 -1.42 -5.75
CA SER A 134 -13.77 -2.04 -6.80
C SER A 134 -12.47 -1.28 -7.08
N ARG A 135 -11.43 -2.02 -7.50
CA ARG A 135 -10.13 -1.44 -7.88
C ARG A 135 -10.26 -0.51 -9.09
N ALA A 136 -11.13 -0.83 -10.05
CA ALA A 136 -11.31 -0.02 -11.25
C ALA A 136 -11.91 1.36 -10.92
N LEU A 137 -12.95 1.39 -10.07
CA LEU A 137 -13.56 2.64 -9.62
C LEU A 137 -12.61 3.44 -8.74
N ALA A 138 -11.81 2.78 -7.90
CA ALA A 138 -10.77 3.46 -7.13
C ALA A 138 -9.75 4.15 -8.03
N VAL A 139 -9.28 3.48 -9.08
CA VAL A 139 -8.34 4.09 -10.02
C VAL A 139 -8.96 5.28 -10.76
N ALA A 140 -10.20 5.17 -11.23
CA ALA A 140 -10.90 6.28 -11.88
C ALA A 140 -11.05 7.48 -10.94
N ALA A 141 -11.51 7.25 -9.71
CA ALA A 141 -11.69 8.30 -8.72
C ALA A 141 -10.36 8.97 -8.33
N VAL A 142 -9.24 8.23 -8.26
CA VAL A 142 -7.91 8.85 -8.06
C VAL A 142 -7.56 9.77 -9.21
N MET A 143 -7.81 9.36 -10.46
CA MET A 143 -7.52 10.18 -11.63
C MET A 143 -8.35 11.48 -11.62
N ASP A 144 -9.64 11.39 -11.25
CA ASP A 144 -10.53 12.55 -11.14
C ASP A 144 -10.05 13.53 -10.07
N GLU A 145 -9.67 13.04 -8.88
CA GLU A 145 -9.14 13.89 -7.81
C GLU A 145 -7.81 14.54 -8.18
N LEU A 146 -6.91 13.80 -8.85
CA LEU A 146 -5.64 14.36 -9.31
C LEU A 146 -5.82 15.41 -10.41
N ALA A 147 -6.87 15.33 -11.22
CA ALA A 147 -7.19 16.32 -12.25
C ALA A 147 -7.66 17.66 -11.66
N LYS A 148 -8.38 17.64 -10.52
CA LYS A 148 -8.85 18.84 -9.81
C LYS A 148 -7.73 19.66 -9.15
N LEU A 149 -6.56 19.06 -9.00
CA LEU A 149 -5.42 19.61 -8.28
C LEU A 149 -4.36 20.21 -9.24
N ARG A 150 -4.71 20.37 -10.51
CA ARG A 150 -3.93 21.05 -11.56
C ARG A 150 -4.52 22.43 -11.82
#